data_AF-D5V218-F1
#
_entry.id   AF-D5V218-F1
#
_cell.length_a   1.000
_cell.length_b   1.000
_cell.length_c   1.000
_cell.angle_alpha   90.00
_cell.angle_beta   90.00
_cell.angle_gamma   90.00
#
_symmetry.space_group_name_H-M   'P 1'
#
loop_
_entity.id
_entity.type
_entity.pdbx_description
1 polymer ?
#
loop_
_entity_poly.entity_id
_entity_poly.type
_entity_poly.pdbx_seq_one_letter_code
_entity_poly.pdbx_strand_id
1 'polypeptide(L)'
;MIKKILLVTTFTLSIVFASESLTSYEQAVKLFNEKSYEKAYKIFLSLSKNDLENQNLNFYLGRCEYEQGKYDIAISYYERILFAQPNNLRAQIEIAQSNLMLKNYTQAIKDFNVVLVNADTPADVKKSIEERLAYIKKTMQKHFISGALVFDLSYDSNVNNSATAGEYSVFVPQLGTDFKLSNNAKEESDYYYDAIAVINHVYKYNENFSLNNSLVAYTQDYHTKKDSNIDVISFTSTPTFYEGANKYGTGLGIDYVRYNDKDYLKNYNLIFSNSHIFAQTTLNNITFKLSKKLYDQEEDKQKSAYVFDLTNSLKYKTENFGLFTLDTAYSKEIEIYEQRTDVSKESFEVGLENSLALPYKFNLNTNINSKKVIYRDTDVNFLSRRVDKINSVSLGISRPLRKNLIFALKGTATNNMSNQAPFDYKKQVIKSSLIYTF
;
A
#
# COMPACT_ATOMS: atom_id res chain seq x y z
N MET A 1 -71.67 55.23 -29.95
CA MET A 1 -72.34 54.12 -29.25
C MET A 1 -71.76 54.06 -27.83
N ILE A 2 -72.48 54.57 -26.81
CA ILE A 2 -72.96 53.80 -25.63
C ILE A 2 -71.78 53.29 -24.76
N LYS A 3 -71.55 53.60 -23.47
CA LYS A 3 -72.36 54.06 -22.32
C LYS A 3 -71.41 54.44 -21.15
N LYS A 4 -71.84 55.43 -20.34
CA LYS A 4 -71.85 55.58 -18.85
C LYS A 4 -70.59 55.17 -18.05
N ILE A 5 -69.91 56.11 -17.37
CA ILE A 5 -70.17 56.64 -16.00
C ILE A 5 -70.34 55.53 -14.93
N LEU A 6 -69.40 55.41 -14.00
CA LEU A 6 -69.68 55.52 -12.55
C LEU A 6 -68.41 55.79 -11.71
N LEU A 7 -68.58 56.78 -10.84
CA LEU A 7 -67.85 57.19 -9.64
C LEU A 7 -67.66 56.02 -8.64
N VAL A 8 -66.73 56.14 -7.67
CA VAL A 8 -66.92 55.88 -6.21
C VAL A 8 -65.59 55.54 -5.47
N THR A 9 -65.18 56.52 -4.66
CA THR A 9 -64.55 56.51 -3.30
C THR A 9 -63.40 55.57 -2.86
N THR A 10 -62.40 56.26 -2.30
CA THR A 10 -61.45 55.97 -1.21
C THR A 10 -61.64 54.73 -0.33
N PHE A 11 -60.54 53.97 -0.14
CA PHE A 11 -60.11 53.52 1.20
C PHE A 11 -58.61 53.13 1.14
N THR A 12 -57.72 54.00 1.65
CA THR A 12 -56.35 53.62 2.00
C THR A 12 -56.43 52.75 3.25
N LEU A 13 -56.41 51.44 3.08
CA LEU A 13 -56.24 50.51 4.19
C LEU A 13 -54.74 50.35 4.44
N SER A 14 -54.22 51.10 5.41
CA SER A 14 -52.91 50.87 6.01
C SER A 14 -52.93 49.52 6.71
N ILE A 15 -52.45 48.49 6.03
CA ILE A 15 -52.07 47.23 6.66
C ILE A 15 -50.78 47.52 7.43
N VAL A 16 -50.94 47.87 8.70
CA VAL A 16 -49.87 47.78 9.68
C VAL A 16 -49.58 46.28 9.83
N PHE A 17 -48.60 45.79 9.09
CA PHE A 17 -47.88 44.60 9.52
C PHE A 17 -47.12 45.01 10.78
N ALA A 18 -47.71 44.72 11.94
CA ALA A 18 -46.96 44.63 13.18
C ALA A 18 -45.87 43.58 12.95
N SER A 19 -44.65 44.04 12.73
CA SER A 19 -43.48 43.20 12.94
C SER A 19 -43.43 42.92 14.42
N GLU A 20 -43.90 41.75 14.83
CA GLU A 20 -43.64 41.23 16.18
C GLU A 20 -42.14 41.31 16.39
N SER A 21 -41.71 42.22 17.27
CA SER A 21 -40.32 42.32 17.68
C SER A 21 -39.96 41.04 18.40
N LEU A 22 -39.36 40.09 17.69
CA LEU A 22 -38.86 38.85 18.27
C LEU A 22 -37.77 39.19 19.31
N THR A 23 -38.11 39.19 20.60
CA THR A 23 -37.26 39.79 21.64
C THR A 23 -37.10 38.97 22.91
N SER A 24 -37.73 37.79 23.04
CA SER A 24 -37.61 36.97 24.25
C SER A 24 -36.52 35.90 24.13
N TYR A 25 -35.94 35.53 25.27
CA TYR A 25 -34.94 34.46 25.37
C TYR A 25 -35.52 33.11 24.90
N GLU A 26 -36.76 32.80 25.29
CA GLU A 26 -37.46 31.57 24.89
C GLU A 26 -37.64 31.49 23.38
N GLN A 27 -37.92 32.63 22.74
CA GLN A 27 -38.07 32.72 21.29
C GLN A 27 -36.74 32.44 20.57
N ALA A 28 -35.63 32.96 21.10
CA ALA A 28 -34.29 32.69 20.59
C ALA A 28 -33.90 31.21 20.75
N VAL A 29 -34.21 30.60 21.90
CA VAL A 29 -33.98 29.16 22.15
C VAL A 29 -34.84 28.31 21.21
N LYS A 30 -36.10 28.69 20.97
CA LYS A 30 -36.97 28.01 20.01
C LYS A 30 -36.36 28.03 18.60
N LEU A 31 -35.92 29.20 18.13
CA LEU A 31 -35.25 29.35 16.84
C LEU A 31 -33.95 28.54 16.77
N PHE A 32 -33.18 28.49 17.86
CA PHE A 32 -31.98 27.66 17.95
C PHE A 32 -32.31 26.17 17.77
N ASN A 33 -33.33 25.68 18.48
CA ASN A 33 -33.78 24.28 18.38
C ASN A 33 -34.37 23.94 16.99
N GLU A 34 -34.97 24.93 16.31
CA GLU A 34 -35.41 24.86 14.92
C GLU A 34 -34.25 24.99 13.90
N LYS A 35 -32.99 25.02 14.38
CA LYS A 35 -31.77 25.20 13.58
C LYS A 35 -31.69 26.52 12.82
N SER A 36 -32.51 27.49 13.19
CA SER A 36 -32.49 28.86 12.68
C SER A 36 -31.41 29.68 13.40
N TYR A 37 -30.16 29.22 13.35
CA TYR A 37 -29.05 29.73 14.17
C TYR A 37 -28.75 31.20 13.96
N GLU A 38 -28.82 31.71 12.71
CA GLU A 38 -28.58 33.12 12.43
C GLU A 38 -29.66 34.03 13.07
N LYS A 39 -30.93 33.60 13.03
CA LYS A 39 -32.03 34.34 13.64
C LYS A 39 -31.94 34.30 15.17
N ALA A 40 -31.66 33.12 15.72
CA ALA A 40 -31.44 32.95 17.16
C ALA A 40 -30.28 33.83 17.65
N TYR A 41 -29.16 33.83 16.93
CA TYR A 41 -27.98 34.65 17.23
C TYR A 41 -28.33 36.15 17.31
N LYS A 42 -29.09 36.69 16.35
CA LYS A 42 -29.50 38.11 16.36
C LYS A 42 -30.27 38.48 17.62
N ILE A 43 -31.19 37.61 18.07
CA ILE A 43 -31.97 37.84 19.29
C ILE A 43 -31.08 37.71 20.53
N PHE A 44 -30.30 36.64 20.65
CA PHE A 44 -29.36 36.46 21.77
C PHE A 44 -28.36 37.62 21.89
N LEU A 45 -27.85 38.12 20.75
CA LEU A 45 -26.93 39.25 20.72
C LEU A 45 -27.60 40.52 21.19
N SER A 46 -28.84 40.78 20.74
CA SER A 46 -29.62 41.93 21.21
C SER A 46 -29.87 41.87 22.72
N LEU A 47 -30.20 40.69 23.25
CA LEU A 47 -30.40 40.46 24.69
C LEU A 47 -29.11 40.67 25.51
N SER A 48 -27.96 40.29 24.95
CA SER A 48 -26.67 40.39 25.64
C SER A 48 -26.15 41.82 25.79
N LYS A 49 -26.69 42.81 25.06
CA LYS A 49 -26.19 44.20 25.07
C LYS A 49 -26.17 44.85 26.45
N ASN A 50 -27.11 44.49 27.31
CA ASN A 50 -27.24 45.05 28.66
C ASN A 50 -26.55 44.20 29.73
N ASP A 51 -26.08 43.00 29.39
CA ASP A 51 -25.40 42.06 30.28
C ASP A 51 -24.47 41.15 29.46
N LEU A 52 -23.28 41.66 29.18
CA LEU A 52 -22.26 40.98 28.37
C LEU A 52 -21.61 39.80 29.10
N GLU A 53 -21.76 39.71 30.43
CA GLU A 53 -21.20 38.65 31.27
C GLU A 53 -22.19 37.50 31.48
N ASN A 54 -23.43 37.65 30.99
CA ASN A 54 -24.45 36.61 31.12
C ASN A 54 -24.00 35.28 30.52
N GLN A 55 -23.77 34.29 31.38
CA GLN A 55 -23.26 32.99 30.96
C GLN A 55 -24.20 32.28 29.97
N ASN A 56 -25.51 32.33 30.20
CA ASN A 56 -26.47 31.62 29.34
C ASN A 56 -26.53 32.27 27.95
N LEU A 57 -26.51 33.59 27.86
CA LEU A 57 -26.48 34.29 26.58
C LEU A 57 -25.16 34.02 25.85
N ASN A 58 -24.00 34.12 26.52
CA ASN A 58 -22.71 33.78 25.92
C ASN A 58 -22.66 32.32 25.45
N PHE A 59 -23.23 31.38 26.21
CA PHE A 59 -23.28 29.97 25.82
C PHE A 59 -24.08 29.78 24.52
N TYR A 60 -25.28 30.35 24.43
CA TYR A 60 -26.10 30.23 23.22
C TYR A 60 -25.53 31.01 22.04
N LEU A 61 -24.89 32.16 22.26
CA LEU A 61 -24.15 32.88 21.22
C LEU A 61 -23.01 32.01 20.66
N GLY A 62 -22.20 31.42 21.54
CA GLY A 62 -21.16 30.47 21.15
C GLY A 62 -21.71 29.27 20.39
N ARG A 63 -22.82 28.67 20.85
CA ARG A 63 -23.46 27.54 20.16
C ARG A 63 -24.00 27.94 18.79
N CYS A 64 -24.61 29.12 18.65
CA CYS A 64 -25.06 29.59 17.34
C CYS A 64 -23.90 29.72 16.36
N GLU A 65 -22.79 30.31 16.79
CA GLU A 65 -21.60 30.47 15.94
C GLU A 65 -20.95 29.12 15.63
N TYR A 66 -20.88 28.20 16.60
CA TYR A 66 -20.40 26.83 16.43
C TYR A 66 -21.20 26.09 15.35
N GLU A 67 -22.53 26.12 15.43
CA GLU A 67 -23.42 25.45 14.48
C GLU A 67 -23.37 26.08 13.07
N GLN A 68 -22.96 27.36 12.98
CA GLN A 68 -22.69 28.04 11.71
C GLN A 68 -21.28 27.77 11.16
N GLY A 69 -20.46 26.97 11.84
CA GLY A 69 -19.09 26.66 11.44
C GLY A 69 -18.05 27.73 11.79
N LYS A 70 -18.43 28.76 12.56
CA LYS A 70 -17.58 29.88 12.99
C LYS A 70 -16.96 29.59 14.36
N TYR A 71 -16.13 28.55 14.40
CA TYR A 71 -15.63 27.95 15.63
C TYR A 71 -14.70 28.87 16.44
N ASP A 72 -13.94 29.73 15.76
CA ASP A 72 -13.09 30.75 16.36
C ASP A 72 -13.90 31.81 17.14
N ILE A 73 -15.00 32.28 16.56
CA ILE A 73 -15.94 33.18 17.22
C ILE A 73 -16.65 32.46 18.38
N ALA A 74 -17.02 31.20 18.19
CA ALA A 74 -17.62 30.38 19.24
C ALA A 74 -16.71 30.27 20.48
N ILE A 75 -15.41 29.99 20.27
CA ILE A 75 -14.39 29.95 21.34
C ILE A 75 -14.40 31.26 22.12
N SER A 76 -14.42 32.41 21.44
CA SER A 76 -14.41 33.72 22.10
C SER A 76 -15.61 33.92 23.05
N TYR A 77 -16.80 33.41 22.70
CA TYR A 77 -17.96 33.46 23.59
C TYR A 77 -17.85 32.50 24.78
N TYR A 78 -17.29 31.30 24.58
CA TYR A 78 -17.06 30.37 25.68
C TYR A 78 -15.94 30.83 26.62
N GLU A 79 -14.90 31.50 26.11
CA GLU A 79 -13.84 32.09 26.91
C GLU A 79 -14.37 33.19 27.86
N ARG A 80 -15.38 33.96 27.43
CA ARG A 80 -16.08 34.91 28.33
C ARG A 80 -16.74 34.20 29.52
N ILE A 81 -17.31 33.01 29.30
CA ILE A 81 -17.86 32.19 30.38
C ILE A 81 -16.74 31.75 31.33
N LEU A 82 -15.61 31.30 30.79
CA LEU A 82 -14.46 30.87 31.60
C LEU A 82 -13.79 32.01 32.36
N PHE A 83 -13.84 33.24 31.85
CA PHE A 83 -13.33 34.41 32.56
C PHE A 83 -14.09 34.64 33.88
N ALA A 84 -15.42 34.53 33.85
CA ALA A 84 -16.26 34.64 35.04
C ALA A 84 -16.25 33.37 35.90
N GLN A 85 -16.15 32.19 35.26
CA GLN A 85 -16.20 30.88 35.91
C GLN A 85 -15.12 29.94 35.36
N PRO A 86 -13.88 30.00 35.89
CA PRO A 86 -12.75 29.24 35.35
C PRO A 86 -12.97 27.71 35.30
N ASN A 87 -13.81 27.18 36.18
CA ASN A 87 -14.10 25.75 36.31
C ASN A 87 -15.40 25.32 35.60
N ASN A 88 -15.95 26.14 34.71
CA ASN A 88 -17.16 25.79 33.98
C ASN A 88 -16.90 24.65 32.98
N LEU A 89 -17.20 23.42 33.39
CA LEU A 89 -16.99 22.21 32.59
C LEU A 89 -17.63 22.29 31.21
N ARG A 90 -18.83 22.87 31.12
CA ARG A 90 -19.57 22.96 29.86
C ARG A 90 -18.85 23.85 28.85
N ALA A 91 -18.40 25.03 29.28
CA ALA A 91 -17.63 25.94 28.41
C ALA A 91 -16.27 25.34 28.00
N GLN A 92 -15.58 24.65 28.92
CA GLN A 92 -14.32 23.94 28.60
C GLN A 92 -14.51 22.87 27.51
N ILE A 93 -15.59 22.07 27.60
CA ILE A 93 -15.93 21.06 26.58
C ILE A 93 -16.21 21.72 25.23
N GLU A 94 -16.97 22.81 25.20
CA GLU A 94 -17.31 23.49 23.95
C GLU A 94 -16.08 24.14 23.29
N ILE A 95 -15.12 24.64 24.06
CA ILE A 95 -13.83 25.11 23.53
C ILE A 95 -13.04 23.93 22.95
N ALA A 96 -12.92 22.82 23.69
CA ALA A 96 -12.23 21.62 23.20
C ALA A 96 -12.85 21.09 21.90
N GLN A 97 -14.18 21.07 21.85
CA GLN A 97 -14.97 20.71 20.68
C GLN A 97 -14.76 21.68 19.52
N SER A 98 -14.70 22.98 19.76
CA SER A 98 -14.46 23.99 18.72
C SER A 98 -13.04 23.89 18.16
N ASN A 99 -12.04 23.66 19.02
CA ASN A 99 -10.66 23.38 18.62
C ASN A 99 -10.55 22.10 17.79
N LEU A 100 -11.31 21.05 18.12
CA LEU A 100 -11.40 19.84 17.29
C LEU A 100 -11.93 20.15 15.89
N MET A 101 -12.99 20.96 15.78
CA MET A 101 -13.57 21.34 14.48
C MET A 101 -12.64 22.22 13.64
N LEU A 102 -11.83 23.05 14.29
CA LEU A 102 -10.74 23.81 13.65
C LEU A 102 -9.55 22.94 13.23
N LYS A 103 -9.55 21.64 13.56
CA LYS A 103 -8.41 20.73 13.41
C LYS A 103 -7.18 21.15 14.22
N ASN A 104 -7.37 21.97 15.25
CA ASN A 104 -6.36 22.32 16.25
C ASN A 104 -6.18 21.16 17.24
N TYR A 105 -5.81 19.98 16.73
CA TYR A 105 -5.85 18.73 17.47
C TYR A 105 -5.02 18.76 18.77
N THR A 106 -3.84 19.38 18.75
CA THR A 106 -2.99 19.52 19.95
C THR A 106 -3.71 20.29 21.06
N GLN A 107 -4.37 21.40 20.72
CA GLN A 107 -5.12 22.19 21.68
C GLN A 107 -6.39 21.46 22.13
N ALA A 108 -7.13 20.86 21.20
CA ALA A 108 -8.32 20.06 21.51
C ALA A 108 -8.00 18.92 22.49
N ILE A 109 -6.89 18.20 22.29
CA ILE A 109 -6.43 17.15 23.23
C ILE A 109 -6.17 17.74 24.61
N LYS A 110 -5.47 18.87 24.69
CA LYS A 110 -5.17 19.55 25.96
C LYS A 110 -6.46 19.92 26.69
N ASP A 111 -7.40 20.57 26.01
CA ASP A 111 -8.67 21.03 26.59
C ASP A 111 -9.55 19.85 27.03
N PHE A 112 -9.66 18.80 26.20
CA PHE A 112 -10.40 17.58 26.55
C PHE A 112 -9.79 16.87 27.76
N ASN A 113 -8.46 16.81 27.87
CA ASN A 113 -7.80 16.19 29.02
C ASN A 113 -8.03 16.96 30.31
N VAL A 114 -8.09 18.30 30.28
CA VAL A 114 -8.42 19.13 31.46
C VAL A 114 -9.80 18.74 32.01
N VAL A 115 -10.78 18.54 31.14
CA VAL A 115 -12.13 18.11 31.54
C VAL A 115 -12.13 16.65 32.01
N LEU A 116 -11.36 15.77 31.36
CA LEU A 116 -11.33 14.34 31.68
C LEU A 116 -10.79 14.05 33.10
N VAL A 117 -9.77 14.81 33.55
CA VAL A 117 -9.16 14.64 34.89
C VAL A 117 -9.96 15.28 36.01
N ASN A 118 -10.97 16.09 35.70
CA ASN A 118 -11.84 16.67 36.71
C ASN A 118 -12.72 15.57 37.36
N ALA A 119 -12.72 15.52 38.69
CA ALA A 119 -13.46 14.53 39.48
C ALA A 119 -14.98 14.66 39.28
N ASP A 120 -15.47 15.87 39.06
CA ASP A 120 -16.90 16.18 38.92
C ASP A 120 -17.44 15.89 37.53
N THR A 121 -16.58 15.53 36.56
CA THR A 121 -17.01 15.20 35.19
C THR A 121 -17.81 13.90 35.17
N PRO A 122 -19.09 13.93 34.72
CA PRO A 122 -19.95 12.75 34.63
C PRO A 122 -19.38 11.64 33.74
N ALA A 123 -19.71 10.38 34.05
CA ALA A 123 -19.14 9.22 33.36
C ALA A 123 -19.49 9.15 31.87
N ASP A 124 -20.69 9.55 31.48
CA ASP A 124 -21.15 9.64 30.09
C ASP A 124 -20.37 10.72 29.30
N VAL A 125 -20.10 11.87 29.94
CA VAL A 125 -19.27 12.93 29.38
C VAL A 125 -17.82 12.45 29.18
N LYS A 126 -17.24 11.77 30.18
CA LYS A 126 -15.88 11.18 30.07
C LYS A 126 -15.80 10.24 28.87
N LYS A 127 -16.78 9.35 28.71
CA LYS A 127 -16.84 8.42 27.56
C LYS A 127 -16.89 9.17 26.23
N SER A 128 -17.70 10.22 26.10
CA SER A 128 -17.77 11.02 24.86
C SER A 128 -16.44 11.72 24.57
N ILE A 129 -15.74 12.22 25.60
CA ILE A 129 -14.41 12.82 25.46
C ILE A 129 -13.38 11.78 25.00
N GLU A 130 -13.39 10.58 25.58
CA GLU A 130 -12.50 9.48 25.18
C GLU A 130 -12.71 9.07 23.72
N GLU A 131 -13.96 8.99 23.25
CA GLU A 131 -14.29 8.71 21.85
C GLU A 131 -13.72 9.79 20.90
N ARG A 132 -13.79 11.07 21.29
CA ARG A 132 -13.23 12.19 20.53
C ARG A 132 -11.71 12.16 20.52
N LEU A 133 -11.07 11.88 21.65
CA LEU A 133 -9.62 11.71 21.73
C LEU A 133 -9.15 10.53 20.88
N ALA A 134 -9.89 9.42 20.87
CA ALA A 134 -9.61 8.28 20.00
C ALA A 134 -9.73 8.67 18.52
N TYR A 135 -10.76 9.44 18.14
CA TYR A 135 -10.91 10.00 16.80
C TYR A 135 -9.73 10.88 16.41
N ILE A 136 -9.32 11.82 17.28
CA ILE A 136 -8.16 12.68 17.04
C ILE A 136 -6.90 11.83 16.85
N LYS A 137 -6.63 10.89 17.76
CA LYS A 137 -5.45 10.02 17.70
C LYS A 137 -5.40 9.22 16.41
N LYS A 138 -6.53 8.66 15.97
CA LYS A 138 -6.64 7.94 14.69
C LYS A 138 -6.41 8.86 13.50
N THR A 139 -6.93 10.09 13.55
CA THR A 139 -6.78 11.08 12.48
C THR A 139 -5.34 11.59 12.36
N MET A 140 -4.64 11.71 13.49
CA MET A 140 -3.23 12.11 13.56
C MET A 140 -2.25 10.95 13.32
N GLN A 141 -2.73 9.72 13.12
CA GLN A 141 -1.86 8.56 12.91
C GLN A 141 -1.09 8.73 11.60
N LYS A 142 0.23 8.88 11.71
CA LYS A 142 1.13 8.97 10.54
C LYS A 142 1.80 7.65 10.19
N HIS A 143 1.98 6.76 11.16
CA HIS A 143 2.68 5.49 10.97
C HIS A 143 1.67 4.35 10.78
N PHE A 144 1.84 3.61 9.70
CA PHE A 144 1.09 2.39 9.41
C PHE A 144 2.08 1.27 9.12
N ILE A 145 1.93 0.15 9.80
CA ILE A 145 2.74 -1.05 9.58
C ILE A 145 1.81 -2.13 9.07
N SER A 146 2.25 -2.86 8.05
CA SER A 146 1.60 -4.06 7.58
C SER A 146 2.63 -5.08 7.13
N GLY A 147 2.25 -6.35 7.05
CA GLY A 147 3.21 -7.36 6.66
C GLY A 147 2.63 -8.74 6.41
N ALA A 148 3.54 -9.63 6.03
CA ALA A 148 3.26 -11.04 5.87
C ALA A 148 4.45 -11.86 6.38
N LEU A 149 4.17 -12.92 7.13
CA LEU A 149 5.10 -14.01 7.42
C LEU A 149 4.62 -15.23 6.64
N VAL A 150 5.48 -15.80 5.81
CA VAL A 150 5.22 -17.01 5.03
C VAL A 150 6.19 -18.07 5.51
N PHE A 151 5.65 -19.24 5.85
CA PHE A 151 6.46 -20.43 6.12
C PHE A 151 6.04 -21.53 5.15
N ASP A 152 7.01 -22.07 4.44
CA ASP A 152 6.82 -23.00 3.36
C ASP A 152 7.55 -24.31 3.63
N LEU A 153 6.87 -25.42 3.39
CA LEU A 153 7.46 -26.75 3.26
C LEU A 153 7.35 -27.17 1.80
N SER A 154 8.49 -27.51 1.20
CA SER A 154 8.60 -27.65 -0.25
C SER A 154 9.34 -28.94 -0.64
N TYR A 155 8.91 -29.51 -1.76
CA TYR A 155 9.60 -30.58 -2.48
C TYR A 155 10.05 -30.06 -3.83
N ASP A 156 11.28 -30.38 -4.20
CA ASP A 156 11.92 -30.00 -5.45
C ASP A 156 12.39 -31.26 -6.17
N SER A 157 11.91 -31.49 -7.40
CA SER A 157 12.29 -32.69 -8.15
C SER A 157 13.68 -32.63 -8.77
N ASN A 158 14.28 -31.44 -8.90
CA ASN A 158 15.56 -31.24 -9.58
C ASN A 158 16.27 -30.01 -8.99
N VAL A 159 16.93 -30.19 -7.84
CA VAL A 159 17.57 -29.10 -7.06
C VAL A 159 18.69 -28.43 -7.85
N ASN A 160 19.54 -29.24 -8.50
CA ASN A 160 20.69 -28.74 -9.24
C ASN A 160 20.34 -28.19 -10.63
N ASN A 161 19.05 -28.23 -11.03
CA ASN A 161 18.62 -28.01 -12.41
C ASN A 161 19.45 -28.84 -13.40
N SER A 162 19.73 -30.10 -13.04
CA SER A 162 20.54 -31.01 -13.83
C SER A 162 19.93 -31.19 -15.21
N ALA A 163 20.81 -31.19 -16.21
CA ALA A 163 20.38 -31.23 -17.59
C ALA A 163 19.79 -32.58 -17.98
N THR A 164 18.85 -32.58 -18.92
CA THR A 164 18.28 -33.80 -19.51
C THR A 164 19.42 -34.68 -20.06
N ALA A 165 19.40 -35.97 -19.71
CA ALA A 165 20.43 -36.92 -20.14
C ALA A 165 20.47 -37.06 -21.67
N GLY A 166 21.67 -37.15 -22.25
CA GLY A 166 21.85 -37.22 -23.70
C GLY A 166 23.28 -36.92 -24.17
N GLU A 167 23.52 -37.00 -25.47
CA GLU A 167 24.79 -36.62 -26.09
C GLU A 167 24.72 -35.20 -26.66
N TYR A 168 25.83 -34.47 -26.56
CA TYR A 168 25.98 -33.17 -27.20
C TYR A 168 27.43 -32.95 -27.62
N SER A 169 27.64 -32.10 -28.62
CA SER A 169 28.98 -31.73 -29.10
C SER A 169 29.42 -30.40 -28.48
N VAL A 170 30.69 -30.34 -28.10
CA VAL A 170 31.38 -29.09 -27.76
C VAL A 170 32.63 -28.96 -28.61
N PHE A 171 32.86 -27.77 -29.14
CA PHE A 171 34.11 -27.37 -29.76
C PHE A 171 35.20 -27.20 -28.70
N VAL A 172 36.38 -27.76 -28.92
CA VAL A 172 37.54 -27.60 -28.04
C VAL A 172 38.57 -26.70 -28.74
N PRO A 173 38.69 -25.40 -28.38
CA PRO A 173 39.52 -24.45 -29.12
C PRO A 173 41.00 -24.85 -29.22
N GLN A 174 41.56 -25.51 -28.21
CA GLN A 174 42.97 -25.95 -28.21
C GLN A 174 43.23 -27.05 -29.25
N LEU A 175 42.19 -27.82 -29.61
CA LEU A 175 42.28 -28.93 -30.56
C LEU A 175 41.67 -28.57 -31.92
N GLY A 176 40.86 -27.51 -31.99
CA GLY A 176 40.21 -27.06 -33.22
C GLY A 176 39.14 -28.02 -33.74
N THR A 177 38.59 -28.88 -32.88
CA THR A 177 37.65 -29.94 -33.26
C THR A 177 36.49 -30.06 -32.27
N ASP A 178 35.38 -30.61 -32.74
CA ASP A 178 34.24 -30.97 -31.90
C ASP A 178 34.49 -32.30 -31.18
N PHE A 179 34.15 -32.33 -29.89
CA PHE A 179 34.12 -33.52 -29.05
C PHE A 179 32.68 -33.82 -28.64
N LYS A 180 32.29 -35.08 -28.81
CA LYS A 180 31.02 -35.58 -28.27
C LYS A 180 31.17 -35.87 -26.77
N LEU A 181 30.34 -35.23 -25.97
CA LEU A 181 30.21 -35.49 -24.54
C LEU A 181 28.89 -36.20 -24.28
N SER A 182 28.90 -37.12 -23.32
CA SER A 182 27.68 -37.72 -22.77
C SER A 182 27.33 -37.01 -21.46
N ASN A 183 26.10 -36.51 -21.36
CA ASN A 183 25.51 -36.07 -20.11
C ASN A 183 24.77 -37.25 -19.47
N ASN A 184 25.33 -37.77 -18.38
CA ASN A 184 24.69 -38.77 -17.53
C ASN A 184 24.27 -38.18 -16.17
N ALA A 185 24.17 -36.85 -16.07
CA ALA A 185 23.70 -36.19 -14.86
C ALA A 185 22.29 -36.70 -14.52
N LYS A 186 22.09 -37.03 -13.24
CA LYS A 186 20.79 -37.46 -12.73
C LYS A 186 20.12 -36.29 -12.05
N GLU A 187 18.81 -36.15 -12.27
CA GLU A 187 17.98 -35.25 -11.48
C GLU A 187 18.02 -35.71 -10.02
N GLU A 188 18.31 -34.77 -9.12
CA GLU A 188 18.33 -35.00 -7.69
C GLU A 188 17.19 -34.21 -7.06
N SER A 189 16.32 -34.93 -6.35
CA SER A 189 15.24 -34.30 -5.60
C SER A 189 15.66 -34.05 -4.16
N ASP A 190 15.05 -33.03 -3.55
CA ASP A 190 15.24 -32.75 -2.14
C ASP A 190 14.01 -32.05 -1.57
N TYR A 191 13.91 -32.09 -0.26
CA TYR A 191 12.95 -31.29 0.50
C TYR A 191 13.67 -30.07 1.06
N TYR A 192 12.93 -28.98 1.20
CA TYR A 192 13.44 -27.78 1.85
C TYR A 192 12.32 -27.07 2.58
N TYR A 193 12.71 -26.25 3.55
CA TYR A 193 11.82 -25.23 4.08
C TYR A 193 12.29 -23.86 3.61
N ASP A 194 11.34 -22.95 3.43
CA ASP A 194 11.65 -21.55 3.21
C ASP A 194 10.74 -20.65 4.04
N ALA A 195 11.26 -19.49 4.44
CA ALA A 195 10.51 -18.51 5.20
C ALA A 195 10.70 -17.12 4.61
N ILE A 196 9.60 -16.37 4.49
CA ILE A 196 9.60 -14.99 4.02
C ILE A 196 8.98 -14.11 5.11
N ALA A 197 9.66 -13.02 5.47
CA ALA A 197 9.10 -11.96 6.27
C ALA A 197 9.07 -10.67 5.45
N VAL A 198 7.88 -10.13 5.19
CA VAL A 198 7.68 -8.82 4.55
C VAL A 198 7.11 -7.86 5.58
N ILE A 199 7.81 -6.76 5.84
CA ILE A 199 7.38 -5.69 6.73
C ILE A 199 7.35 -4.40 5.93
N ASN A 200 6.16 -3.82 5.80
CA ASN A 200 5.94 -2.54 5.17
C ASN A 200 5.65 -1.49 6.24
N HIS A 201 6.27 -0.33 6.12
CA HIS A 201 6.02 0.82 6.97
C HIS A 201 5.73 2.04 6.10
N VAL A 202 4.54 2.60 6.27
CA VAL A 202 4.12 3.85 5.62
C VAL A 202 4.12 4.96 6.65
N TYR A 203 4.92 5.99 6.39
CA TYR A 203 4.84 7.25 7.11
C TYR A 203 4.12 8.29 6.24
N LYS A 204 2.89 8.64 6.62
CA LYS A 204 2.04 9.61 5.94
C LYS A 204 2.41 11.03 6.41
N TYR A 205 3.06 11.81 5.54
CA TYR A 205 3.34 13.22 5.82
C TYR A 205 2.07 14.07 5.67
N ASN A 206 1.34 13.83 4.58
CA ASN A 206 0.04 14.45 4.27
C ASN A 206 -0.76 13.54 3.32
N GLU A 207 -1.90 14.00 2.82
CA GLU A 207 -2.76 13.21 1.92
C GLU A 207 -2.10 12.84 0.59
N ASN A 208 -1.16 13.66 0.11
CA ASN A 208 -0.55 13.51 -1.22
C ASN A 208 0.89 13.00 -1.16
N PHE A 209 1.46 12.80 0.03
CA PHE A 209 2.85 12.38 0.18
C PHE A 209 3.07 11.43 1.36
N SER A 210 3.75 10.32 1.10
CA SER A 210 4.17 9.36 2.10
C SER A 210 5.60 8.85 1.85
N LEU A 211 6.27 8.42 2.91
CA LEU A 211 7.49 7.64 2.81
C LEU A 211 7.14 6.17 3.07
N ASN A 212 7.31 5.35 2.04
CA ASN A 212 6.97 3.92 2.09
C ASN A 212 8.27 3.12 2.20
N ASN A 213 8.41 2.34 3.26
CA ASN A 213 9.57 1.48 3.49
C ASN A 213 9.13 0.03 3.42
N SER A 214 9.96 -0.83 2.86
CA SER A 214 9.74 -2.27 2.78
C SER A 214 11.01 -3.00 3.17
N LEU A 215 10.89 -3.93 4.13
CA LEU A 215 11.92 -4.87 4.51
C LEU A 215 11.43 -6.26 4.13
N VAL A 216 12.21 -6.99 3.35
CA VAL A 216 11.98 -8.38 2.99
C VAL A 216 13.16 -9.21 3.49
N ALA A 217 12.88 -10.20 4.30
CA ALA A 217 13.84 -11.25 4.66
C ALA A 217 13.36 -12.58 4.10
N TYR A 218 14.25 -13.33 3.47
CA TYR A 218 14.00 -14.65 2.92
C TYR A 218 15.12 -15.59 3.35
N THR A 219 14.77 -16.81 3.72
CA THR A 219 15.73 -17.89 3.98
C THR A 219 15.19 -19.18 3.37
N GLN A 220 16.08 -19.95 2.76
CA GLN A 220 15.80 -21.25 2.17
C GLN A 220 16.87 -22.23 2.63
N ASP A 221 16.44 -23.34 3.22
CA ASP A 221 17.33 -24.39 3.70
C ASP A 221 16.89 -25.76 3.19
N TYR A 222 17.73 -26.35 2.34
CA TYR A 222 17.58 -27.69 1.81
C TYR A 222 17.92 -28.75 2.86
N HIS A 223 17.25 -29.90 2.84
CA HIS A 223 17.52 -30.97 3.79
C HIS A 223 18.89 -31.61 3.54
N THR A 224 19.21 -31.89 2.27
CA THR A 224 20.42 -32.60 1.86
C THR A 224 21.41 -31.66 1.15
N LYS A 225 20.93 -30.80 0.24
CA LYS A 225 21.74 -29.89 -0.59
C LYS A 225 22.02 -28.54 0.07
N LYS A 226 22.69 -28.57 1.22
CA LYS A 226 23.02 -27.38 2.03
C LYS A 226 23.84 -26.32 1.28
N ASP A 227 24.62 -26.74 0.29
CA ASP A 227 25.39 -25.86 -0.60
C ASP A 227 24.51 -25.00 -1.53
N SER A 228 23.22 -25.29 -1.61
CA SER A 228 22.23 -24.50 -2.36
C SER A 228 21.40 -23.56 -1.48
N ASN A 229 21.72 -23.46 -0.19
CA ASN A 229 20.99 -22.59 0.74
C ASN A 229 21.17 -21.11 0.40
N ILE A 230 20.10 -20.34 0.56
CA ILE A 230 20.05 -18.91 0.23
C ILE A 230 19.41 -18.15 1.39
N ASP A 231 20.06 -17.04 1.79
CA ASP A 231 19.43 -16.01 2.60
C ASP A 231 19.43 -14.69 1.83
N VAL A 232 18.35 -13.94 1.91
CA VAL A 232 18.22 -12.60 1.31
C VAL A 232 17.65 -11.64 2.33
N ILE A 233 18.25 -10.47 2.44
CA ILE A 233 17.66 -9.31 3.10
C ILE A 233 17.61 -8.18 2.09
N SER A 234 16.42 -7.64 1.84
CA SER A 234 16.18 -6.50 0.97
C SER A 234 15.49 -5.39 1.76
N PHE A 235 16.01 -4.18 1.66
CA PHE A 235 15.39 -2.99 2.22
C PHE A 235 15.21 -1.95 1.12
N THR A 236 14.01 -1.36 1.04
CA THR A 236 13.72 -0.27 0.12
C THR A 236 13.03 0.87 0.85
N SER A 237 13.41 2.11 0.56
CA SER A 237 12.75 3.33 1.02
C SER A 237 12.30 4.17 -0.17
N THR A 238 11.01 4.47 -0.23
CA THR A 238 10.34 5.02 -1.41
C THR A 238 9.45 6.22 -1.03
N PRO A 239 9.97 7.45 -1.13
CA PRO A 239 9.15 8.64 -1.28
C PRO A 239 8.07 8.43 -2.35
N THR A 240 6.82 8.67 -1.98
CA THR A 240 5.66 8.38 -2.80
C THR A 240 4.73 9.58 -2.84
N PHE A 241 4.39 10.02 -4.05
CA PHE A 241 3.47 11.11 -4.32
C PHE A 241 2.18 10.61 -4.94
N TYR A 242 1.05 11.19 -4.54
CA TYR A 242 -0.29 10.82 -5.00
C TYR A 242 -0.93 12.01 -5.71
N GLU A 243 -1.41 11.78 -6.94
CA GLU A 243 -2.08 12.80 -7.76
C GLU A 243 -3.22 12.17 -8.56
N GLY A 244 -4.46 12.49 -8.17
CA GLY A 244 -5.66 11.91 -8.77
C GLY A 244 -5.64 10.38 -8.68
N ALA A 245 -5.65 9.71 -9.84
CA ALA A 245 -5.60 8.26 -9.94
C ALA A 245 -4.17 7.67 -9.96
N ASN A 246 -3.14 8.53 -9.88
CA ASN A 246 -1.74 8.12 -9.96
C ASN A 246 -1.07 8.08 -8.59
N LYS A 247 -0.19 7.10 -8.43
CA LYS A 247 0.78 6.99 -7.34
C LYS A 247 2.17 6.86 -7.95
N TYR A 248 3.01 7.88 -7.77
CA TYR A 248 4.39 7.90 -8.24
C TYR A 248 5.33 7.58 -7.08
N GLY A 249 6.33 6.73 -7.31
CA GLY A 249 7.33 6.36 -6.33
C GLY A 249 8.73 6.48 -6.88
N THR A 250 9.66 7.01 -6.08
CA THR A 250 11.10 6.96 -6.35
C THR A 250 11.77 6.26 -5.18
N GLY A 251 12.24 5.04 -5.38
CA GLY A 251 12.79 4.17 -4.35
C GLY A 251 14.30 4.04 -4.42
N LEU A 252 14.93 3.99 -3.26
CA LEU A 252 16.31 3.52 -3.10
C LEU A 252 16.28 2.20 -2.35
N GLY A 253 16.95 1.19 -2.88
CA GLY A 253 16.96 -0.15 -2.31
C GLY A 253 18.36 -0.74 -2.20
N ILE A 254 18.53 -1.62 -1.23
CA ILE A 254 19.70 -2.48 -1.09
C ILE A 254 19.23 -3.92 -0.91
N ASP A 255 19.83 -4.84 -1.66
CA ASP A 255 19.66 -6.27 -1.44
C ASP A 255 21.01 -6.85 -1.01
N TYR A 256 20.98 -7.75 -0.05
CA TYR A 256 22.12 -8.53 0.38
C TYR A 256 21.74 -10.00 0.37
N VAL A 257 22.55 -10.80 -0.32
CA VAL A 257 22.33 -12.23 -0.54
C VAL A 257 23.52 -12.99 0.04
N ARG A 258 23.21 -14.00 0.86
CA ARG A 258 24.14 -15.06 1.20
C ARG A 258 23.76 -16.32 0.42
N TYR A 259 24.75 -16.99 -0.12
CA TYR A 259 24.60 -18.26 -0.82
C TYR A 259 25.61 -19.25 -0.25
N ASN A 260 25.17 -20.47 0.08
CA ASN A 260 26.01 -21.47 0.73
C ASN A 260 26.71 -20.92 1.99
N ASP A 261 25.94 -20.24 2.84
CA ASP A 261 26.40 -19.57 4.06
C ASP A 261 27.51 -18.52 3.89
N LYS A 262 27.78 -18.07 2.66
CA LYS A 262 28.79 -17.06 2.35
C LYS A 262 28.16 -15.81 1.76
N ASP A 263 28.80 -14.67 2.03
CA ASP A 263 28.50 -13.40 1.36
C ASP A 263 28.62 -13.58 -0.15
N TYR A 264 27.54 -13.33 -0.89
CA TYR A 264 27.47 -13.67 -2.30
C TYR A 264 27.27 -12.45 -3.18
N LEU A 265 26.20 -11.69 -2.95
CA LEU A 265 25.78 -10.62 -3.84
C LEU A 265 25.19 -9.44 -3.05
N LYS A 266 25.57 -8.23 -3.46
CA LYS A 266 24.95 -6.97 -3.05
C LYS A 266 24.39 -6.25 -4.27
N ASN A 267 23.14 -5.82 -4.17
CA ASN A 267 22.50 -4.99 -5.20
C ASN A 267 22.21 -3.60 -4.63
N TYR A 268 22.52 -2.56 -5.39
CA TYR A 268 22.12 -1.19 -5.10
C TYR A 268 21.13 -0.74 -6.16
N ASN A 269 19.91 -0.40 -5.74
CA ASN A 269 18.75 -0.24 -6.61
C ASN A 269 18.25 1.21 -6.58
N LEU A 270 18.02 1.78 -7.76
CA LEU A 270 17.23 2.99 -7.97
C LEU A 270 15.96 2.62 -8.73
N ILE A 271 14.80 2.90 -8.14
CA ILE A 271 13.50 2.40 -8.60
C ILE A 271 12.59 3.58 -8.90
N PHE A 272 11.97 3.59 -10.07
CA PHE A 272 10.91 4.52 -10.43
C PHE A 272 9.64 3.73 -10.69
N SER A 273 8.54 4.09 -10.07
CA SER A 273 7.27 3.37 -10.22
C SER A 273 6.10 4.31 -10.41
N ASN A 274 5.14 3.92 -11.24
CA ASN A 274 3.83 4.52 -11.32
C ASN A 274 2.75 3.44 -11.18
N SER A 275 1.83 3.64 -10.26
CA SER A 275 0.58 2.89 -10.20
C SER A 275 -0.57 3.79 -10.65
N HIS A 276 -1.30 3.38 -11.67
CA HIS A 276 -2.45 4.12 -12.21
C HIS A 276 -3.74 3.30 -12.11
N ILE A 277 -4.78 3.89 -11.51
CA ILE A 277 -6.11 3.30 -11.43
C ILE A 277 -6.94 3.81 -12.63
N PHE A 278 -7.12 2.98 -13.65
CA PHE A 278 -7.96 3.33 -14.81
C PHE A 278 -9.46 3.25 -14.48
N ALA A 279 -9.84 2.27 -13.66
CA ALA A 279 -11.19 2.05 -13.19
C ALA A 279 -11.13 1.34 -11.83
N GLN A 280 -12.25 1.26 -11.11
CA GLN A 280 -12.30 0.52 -9.84
C GLN A 280 -11.92 -0.97 -9.99
N THR A 281 -11.99 -1.51 -11.21
CA THR A 281 -11.62 -2.88 -11.58
C THR A 281 -10.26 -3.00 -12.26
N THR A 282 -9.61 -1.90 -12.63
CA THR A 282 -8.41 -1.91 -13.47
C THR A 282 -7.31 -1.05 -12.87
N LEU A 283 -6.19 -1.69 -12.54
CA LEU A 283 -4.99 -1.04 -12.01
C LEU A 283 -3.79 -1.47 -12.84
N ASN A 284 -2.94 -0.53 -13.22
CA ASN A 284 -1.66 -0.85 -13.84
C ASN A 284 -0.50 -0.35 -12.99
N ASN A 285 0.55 -1.17 -12.87
CA ASN A 285 1.78 -0.79 -12.20
C ASN A 285 2.93 -0.90 -13.21
N ILE A 286 3.63 0.20 -13.45
CA ILE A 286 4.87 0.24 -14.22
C ILE A 286 6.00 0.50 -13.25
N THR A 287 7.07 -0.29 -13.33
CA THR A 287 8.29 -0.07 -12.57
C THR A 287 9.50 -0.14 -13.48
N PHE A 288 10.37 0.85 -13.37
CA PHE A 288 11.71 0.85 -13.97
C PHE A 288 12.74 0.81 -12.84
N LYS A 289 13.65 -0.15 -12.86
CA LYS A 289 14.68 -0.33 -11.84
C LYS A 289 16.06 -0.39 -12.48
N LEU A 290 16.96 0.42 -11.95
CA LEU A 290 18.38 0.42 -12.25
C LEU A 290 19.10 -0.23 -11.07
N SER A 291 19.89 -1.27 -11.34
CA SER A 291 20.60 -2.00 -10.28
C SER A 291 22.09 -2.09 -10.59
N LYS A 292 22.93 -1.86 -9.60
CA LYS A 292 24.35 -2.25 -9.64
C LYS A 292 24.52 -3.51 -8.81
N LYS A 293 24.84 -4.62 -9.47
CA LYS A 293 25.07 -5.94 -8.87
C LYS A 293 26.55 -6.17 -8.65
N LEU A 294 26.94 -6.45 -7.41
CA LEU A 294 28.33 -6.68 -7.02
C LEU A 294 28.47 -8.00 -6.27
N TYR A 295 29.28 -8.90 -6.82
CA TYR A 295 29.60 -10.17 -6.18
C TYR A 295 30.73 -9.99 -5.17
N ASP A 296 30.60 -10.63 -4.01
CA ASP A 296 31.55 -10.46 -2.90
C ASP A 296 32.77 -11.39 -3.02
N GLN A 297 32.61 -12.61 -3.54
CA GLN A 297 33.69 -13.59 -3.68
C GLN A 297 34.58 -13.30 -4.90
N GLU A 298 35.91 -13.43 -4.76
CA GLU A 298 36.88 -13.17 -5.85
C GLU A 298 36.58 -13.98 -7.11
N GLU A 299 36.21 -15.25 -6.96
CA GLU A 299 35.87 -16.17 -8.06
C GLU A 299 34.63 -15.71 -8.85
N ASP A 300 33.74 -14.95 -8.21
CA ASP A 300 32.48 -14.49 -8.76
C ASP A 300 32.49 -13.01 -9.16
N LYS A 301 33.52 -12.24 -8.80
CA LYS A 301 33.56 -10.79 -9.09
C LYS A 301 33.31 -10.45 -10.55
N GLN A 302 33.80 -11.29 -11.47
CA GLN A 302 33.61 -11.15 -12.91
C GLN A 302 32.13 -11.19 -13.35
N LYS A 303 31.22 -11.71 -12.52
CA LYS A 303 29.78 -11.74 -12.77
C LYS A 303 29.07 -10.41 -12.44
N SER A 304 29.77 -9.44 -11.85
CA SER A 304 29.20 -8.14 -11.48
C SER A 304 28.70 -7.38 -12.70
N ALA A 305 27.57 -6.69 -12.57
CA ALA A 305 26.84 -6.15 -13.71
C ALA A 305 25.99 -4.91 -13.36
N TYR A 306 25.66 -4.12 -14.38
CA TYR A 306 24.56 -3.17 -14.35
C TYR A 306 23.30 -3.82 -14.93
N VAL A 307 22.16 -3.63 -14.27
CA VAL A 307 20.88 -4.23 -14.68
C VAL A 307 19.81 -3.16 -14.81
N PHE A 308 19.09 -3.23 -15.93
CA PHE A 308 17.98 -2.35 -16.29
C PHE A 308 16.73 -3.21 -16.41
N ASP A 309 15.81 -3.07 -15.47
CA ASP A 309 14.54 -3.81 -15.44
C ASP A 309 13.39 -2.85 -15.74
N LEU A 310 12.53 -3.21 -16.70
CA LEU A 310 11.24 -2.56 -16.94
C LEU A 310 10.13 -3.62 -16.79
N THR A 311 9.24 -3.42 -15.82
CA THR A 311 8.14 -4.35 -15.54
C THR A 311 6.79 -3.63 -15.62
N ASN A 312 5.79 -4.28 -16.22
CA ASN A 312 4.40 -3.85 -16.20
C ASN A 312 3.53 -4.95 -15.60
N SER A 313 2.63 -4.58 -14.69
CA SER A 313 1.65 -5.48 -14.07
C SER A 313 0.25 -4.87 -14.20
N LEU A 314 -0.53 -5.36 -15.16
CA LEU A 314 -1.90 -4.95 -15.42
C LEU A 314 -2.87 -5.88 -14.70
N LYS A 315 -3.59 -5.35 -13.71
CA LYS A 315 -4.59 -6.07 -12.93
C LYS A 315 -5.98 -5.70 -13.40
N TYR A 316 -6.79 -6.71 -13.72
CA TYR A 316 -8.18 -6.56 -14.14
C TYR A 316 -9.08 -7.51 -13.35
N LYS A 317 -9.98 -6.92 -12.55
CA LYS A 317 -10.97 -7.67 -11.79
C LYS A 317 -12.22 -7.87 -12.63
N THR A 318 -12.57 -9.13 -12.86
CA THR A 318 -13.81 -9.53 -13.51
C THR A 318 -14.91 -9.78 -12.48
N GLU A 319 -16.17 -9.81 -12.93
CA GLU A 319 -17.31 -10.12 -12.07
C GLU A 319 -17.33 -11.60 -11.65
N ASN A 320 -17.11 -12.52 -12.60
CA ASN A 320 -17.34 -13.96 -12.39
C ASN A 320 -16.07 -14.81 -12.39
N PHE A 321 -14.95 -14.30 -12.92
CA PHE A 321 -13.72 -15.08 -13.14
C PHE A 321 -12.56 -14.59 -12.27
N GLY A 322 -12.84 -13.80 -11.23
CA GLY A 322 -11.83 -13.33 -10.30
C GLY A 322 -10.92 -12.23 -10.86
N LEU A 323 -9.70 -12.17 -10.33
CA LEU A 323 -8.70 -11.17 -10.66
C LEU A 323 -7.68 -11.75 -11.65
N PHE A 324 -7.54 -11.14 -12.81
CA PHE A 324 -6.46 -11.43 -13.75
C PHE A 324 -5.32 -10.43 -13.56
N THR A 325 -4.09 -10.92 -13.64
CA THR A 325 -2.88 -10.09 -13.71
C THR A 325 -2.08 -10.49 -14.94
N LEU A 326 -1.89 -9.55 -15.86
CA LEU A 326 -0.96 -9.68 -16.99
C LEU A 326 0.34 -8.99 -16.60
N ASP A 327 1.40 -9.77 -16.47
CA ASP A 327 2.74 -9.29 -16.17
C ASP A 327 3.59 -9.34 -17.45
N THR A 328 4.32 -8.26 -17.73
CA THR A 328 5.34 -8.23 -18.78
C THR A 328 6.62 -7.63 -18.22
N ALA A 329 7.76 -8.16 -18.62
CA ALA A 329 9.05 -7.63 -18.20
C ALA A 329 10.10 -7.67 -19.32
N TYR A 330 10.92 -6.63 -19.35
CA TYR A 330 12.17 -6.57 -20.08
C TYR A 330 13.31 -6.34 -19.09
N SER A 331 14.39 -7.11 -19.21
CA SER A 331 15.60 -6.94 -18.42
C SER A 331 16.81 -6.93 -19.34
N LYS A 332 17.74 -6.02 -19.10
CA LYS A 332 19.05 -5.99 -19.74
C LYS A 332 20.13 -5.96 -18.68
N GLU A 333 21.05 -6.92 -18.77
CA GLU A 333 22.19 -7.08 -17.88
C GLU A 333 23.47 -6.89 -18.68
N ILE A 334 24.34 -6.01 -18.21
CA ILE A 334 25.59 -5.62 -18.86
C ILE A 334 26.71 -5.84 -17.85
N GLU A 335 27.68 -6.67 -18.19
CA GLU A 335 28.82 -6.95 -17.32
C GLU A 335 29.64 -5.70 -16.99
N ILE A 336 30.27 -5.70 -15.83
CA ILE A 336 31.26 -4.69 -15.43
C ILE A 336 32.67 -5.11 -15.88
N TYR A 337 32.95 -6.41 -15.90
CA TYR A 337 34.25 -6.97 -16.26
C TYR A 337 34.11 -7.85 -17.50
N GLU A 338 34.69 -7.45 -18.63
CA GLU A 338 34.63 -8.15 -19.93
C GLU A 338 35.55 -9.41 -19.95
N GLN A 339 35.28 -10.37 -19.07
CA GLN A 339 36.10 -11.57 -18.90
C GLN A 339 35.30 -12.87 -19.09
N ARG A 340 33.96 -12.80 -19.08
CA ARG A 340 33.07 -13.96 -19.19
C ARG A 340 32.06 -13.75 -20.32
N THR A 341 31.63 -14.83 -20.95
CA THR A 341 30.66 -14.78 -22.06
C THR A 341 29.21 -15.02 -21.62
N ASP A 342 28.97 -15.23 -20.32
CA ASP A 342 27.69 -15.66 -19.76
C ASP A 342 27.02 -14.62 -18.83
N VAL A 343 27.55 -13.39 -18.80
CA VAL A 343 27.04 -12.32 -17.92
C VAL A 343 26.10 -11.39 -18.68
N SER A 344 26.58 -10.80 -19.78
CA SER A 344 25.81 -9.86 -20.61
C SER A 344 24.64 -10.55 -21.31
N LYS A 345 23.40 -10.16 -21.01
CA LYS A 345 22.19 -10.80 -21.53
C LYS A 345 20.96 -9.90 -21.51
N GLU A 346 19.98 -10.26 -22.33
CA GLU A 346 18.66 -9.64 -22.34
C GLU A 346 17.58 -10.70 -22.09
N SER A 347 16.51 -10.33 -21.39
CA SER A 347 15.38 -11.22 -21.18
C SER A 347 14.05 -10.54 -21.35
N PHE A 348 13.09 -11.30 -21.89
CA PHE A 348 11.71 -10.90 -22.12
C PHE A 348 10.80 -11.90 -21.44
N GLU A 349 9.84 -11.43 -20.66
CA GLU A 349 8.96 -12.27 -19.86
C GLU A 349 7.51 -11.82 -20.01
N VAL A 350 6.59 -12.78 -20.13
CA VAL A 350 5.16 -12.57 -20.12
C VAL A 350 4.49 -13.63 -19.25
N GLY A 351 3.69 -13.17 -18.29
CA GLY A 351 2.97 -13.99 -17.34
C GLY A 351 1.48 -13.61 -17.31
N LEU A 352 0.63 -14.61 -17.14
CA LEU A 352 -0.80 -14.43 -16.88
C LEU A 352 -1.17 -15.20 -15.61
N GLU A 353 -1.59 -14.46 -14.58
CA GLU A 353 -2.10 -15.01 -13.33
C GLU A 353 -3.62 -14.81 -13.23
N ASN A 354 -4.32 -15.78 -12.66
CA ASN A 354 -5.70 -15.65 -12.22
C ASN A 354 -5.86 -16.06 -10.75
N SER A 355 -6.60 -15.26 -9.99
CA SER A 355 -7.06 -15.60 -8.64
C SER A 355 -8.58 -15.59 -8.60
N LEU A 356 -9.16 -16.78 -8.46
CA LEU A 356 -10.60 -17.02 -8.50
C LEU A 356 -11.10 -17.47 -7.11
N ALA A 357 -11.99 -16.69 -6.53
CA ALA A 357 -12.70 -17.10 -5.31
C ALA A 357 -13.67 -18.25 -5.64
N LEU A 358 -13.59 -19.32 -4.85
CA LEU A 358 -14.44 -20.50 -4.93
C LEU A 358 -15.36 -20.60 -3.69
N PRO A 359 -16.41 -21.44 -3.75
CA PRO A 359 -17.23 -21.75 -2.58
C PRO A 359 -16.41 -22.21 -1.36
N TYR A 360 -17.00 -22.10 -0.17
CA TYR A 360 -16.37 -22.48 1.10
C TYR A 360 -15.06 -21.73 1.43
N LYS A 361 -14.91 -20.51 0.90
CA LYS A 361 -13.75 -19.62 1.10
C LYS A 361 -12.44 -20.17 0.51
N PHE A 362 -12.50 -21.08 -0.44
CA PHE A 362 -11.32 -21.45 -1.21
C PHE A 362 -10.98 -20.37 -2.23
N ASN A 363 -9.72 -20.27 -2.61
CA ASN A 363 -9.25 -19.45 -3.72
C ASN A 363 -8.35 -20.30 -4.61
N LEU A 364 -8.66 -20.33 -5.90
CA LEU A 364 -7.88 -21.00 -6.93
C LEU A 364 -6.93 -19.99 -7.55
N ASN A 365 -5.65 -20.32 -7.56
CA ASN A 365 -4.60 -19.52 -8.16
C ASN A 365 -4.02 -20.29 -9.36
N THR A 366 -4.06 -19.71 -10.54
CA THR A 366 -3.41 -20.25 -11.74
C THR A 366 -2.41 -19.25 -12.29
N ASN A 367 -1.26 -19.74 -12.76
CA ASN A 367 -0.25 -18.89 -13.38
C ASN A 367 0.38 -19.63 -14.57
N ILE A 368 0.50 -18.94 -15.70
CA ILE A 368 1.26 -19.39 -16.87
C ILE A 368 2.28 -18.30 -17.17
N ASN A 369 3.57 -18.67 -17.24
CA ASN A 369 4.65 -17.73 -17.48
C ASN A 369 5.62 -18.27 -18.55
N SER A 370 6.10 -17.38 -19.41
CA SER A 370 7.10 -17.67 -20.44
C SER A 370 8.17 -16.59 -20.43
N LYS A 371 9.42 -17.00 -20.26
CA LYS A 371 10.60 -16.15 -20.28
C LYS A 371 11.57 -16.59 -21.35
N LYS A 372 12.09 -15.64 -22.13
CA LYS A 372 13.18 -15.86 -23.08
C LYS A 372 14.41 -15.10 -22.59
N VAL A 373 15.57 -15.77 -22.56
CA VAL A 373 16.87 -15.17 -22.21
C VAL A 373 17.79 -15.32 -23.40
N ILE A 374 18.48 -14.24 -23.78
CA ILE A 374 19.40 -14.19 -24.91
C ILE A 374 20.73 -13.66 -24.39
N TYR A 375 21.76 -14.50 -24.43
CA TYR A 375 23.11 -14.11 -24.04
C TYR A 375 23.78 -13.37 -25.20
N ARG A 376 24.55 -12.34 -24.88
CA ARG A 376 25.15 -11.44 -25.86
C ARG A 376 26.33 -12.10 -26.58
N ASP A 377 27.15 -12.83 -25.83
CA ASP A 377 28.43 -13.33 -26.32
C ASP A 377 28.33 -14.74 -26.86
N THR A 378 29.21 -15.04 -27.80
CA THR A 378 29.33 -16.37 -28.39
C THR A 378 30.13 -17.25 -27.44
N ASP A 379 29.55 -18.37 -27.02
CA ASP A 379 30.25 -19.32 -26.16
C ASP A 379 31.39 -19.99 -26.94
N VAL A 380 32.58 -20.05 -26.35
CA VAL A 380 33.79 -20.58 -26.98
C VAL A 380 33.72 -22.08 -27.26
N ASN A 381 32.96 -22.83 -26.47
CA ASN A 381 32.80 -24.27 -26.57
C ASN A 381 31.58 -24.66 -27.42
N PHE A 382 30.59 -23.78 -27.59
CA PHE A 382 29.41 -24.07 -28.42
C PHE A 382 29.38 -23.30 -29.74
N LEU A 383 30.32 -22.37 -29.95
CA LEU A 383 30.43 -21.50 -31.13
C LEU A 383 29.11 -20.80 -31.51
N SER A 384 28.25 -20.60 -30.52
CA SER A 384 26.92 -20.04 -30.67
C SER A 384 26.56 -19.21 -29.46
N ARG A 385 25.65 -18.25 -29.65
CA ARG A 385 25.06 -17.50 -28.53
C ARG A 385 24.02 -18.36 -27.84
N ARG A 386 24.05 -18.41 -26.52
CA ARG A 386 23.06 -19.14 -25.74
C ARG A 386 21.70 -18.42 -25.79
N VAL A 387 20.65 -19.20 -25.99
CA VAL A 387 19.25 -18.75 -25.91
C VAL A 387 18.47 -19.78 -25.11
N ASP A 388 17.84 -19.30 -24.04
CA ASP A 388 16.99 -20.11 -23.18
C ASP A 388 15.54 -19.68 -23.30
N LYS A 389 14.62 -20.65 -23.28
CA LYS A 389 13.18 -20.42 -23.16
C LYS A 389 12.65 -21.21 -21.97
N ILE A 390 12.28 -20.49 -20.93
CA ILE A 390 11.76 -21.02 -19.68
C ILE A 390 10.25 -20.86 -19.69
N ASN A 391 9.51 -21.96 -19.65
CA ASN A 391 8.05 -21.94 -19.51
C ASN A 391 7.67 -22.57 -18.19
N SER A 392 6.71 -21.97 -17.48
CA SER A 392 6.21 -22.52 -16.23
C SER A 392 4.69 -22.42 -16.14
N VAL A 393 4.09 -23.43 -15.52
CA VAL A 393 2.66 -23.47 -15.20
C VAL A 393 2.52 -23.78 -13.72
N SER A 394 1.71 -23.01 -13.03
CA SER A 394 1.39 -23.22 -11.61
C SER A 394 -0.11 -23.36 -11.40
N LEU A 395 -0.47 -24.26 -10.48
CA LEU A 395 -1.81 -24.41 -9.95
C LEU A 395 -1.72 -24.42 -8.43
N GLY A 396 -2.52 -23.58 -7.78
CA GLY A 396 -2.57 -23.52 -6.33
C GLY A 396 -3.99 -23.35 -5.81
N ILE A 397 -4.21 -23.83 -4.60
CA ILE A 397 -5.44 -23.62 -3.84
C ILE A 397 -5.09 -23.07 -2.48
N SER A 398 -5.81 -22.04 -2.04
CA SER A 398 -5.63 -21.45 -0.72
C SER A 398 -6.95 -21.30 0.02
N ARG A 399 -6.88 -21.29 1.35
CA ARG A 399 -8.03 -21.10 2.22
C ARG A 399 -7.63 -20.33 3.49
N PRO A 400 -8.36 -19.26 3.86
CA PRO A 400 -8.18 -18.63 5.15
C PRO A 400 -8.65 -19.58 6.26
N LEU A 401 -7.74 -19.93 7.16
CA LEU A 401 -8.02 -20.66 8.39
C LEU A 401 -8.58 -19.73 9.46
N ARG A 402 -8.08 -18.49 9.50
CA ARG A 402 -8.54 -17.37 10.33
C ARG A 402 -8.46 -16.07 9.51
N LYS A 403 -8.90 -14.94 10.08
CA LYS A 403 -8.85 -13.62 9.41
C LYS A 403 -7.46 -13.28 8.86
N ASN A 404 -6.42 -13.65 9.59
CA ASN A 404 -5.03 -13.27 9.33
C ASN A 404 -4.14 -14.49 9.05
N LEU A 405 -4.71 -15.68 8.87
CA LEU A 405 -3.95 -16.92 8.70
C LEU A 405 -4.52 -17.70 7.52
N ILE A 406 -3.69 -17.94 6.51
CA ILE A 406 -4.06 -18.60 5.26
C ILE A 406 -3.18 -19.85 5.11
N PHE A 407 -3.80 -20.95 4.74
CA PHE A 407 -3.09 -22.14 4.27
C PHE A 407 -3.18 -22.19 2.74
N ALA A 408 -2.09 -22.54 2.07
CA ALA A 408 -2.07 -22.74 0.64
C ALA A 408 -1.27 -23.99 0.24
N LEU A 409 -1.66 -24.58 -0.88
CA LEU A 409 -0.92 -25.62 -1.58
C LEU A 409 -0.73 -25.15 -3.02
N LYS A 410 0.49 -25.28 -3.54
CA LYS A 410 0.84 -24.88 -4.91
C LYS A 410 1.76 -25.91 -5.53
N GLY A 411 1.44 -26.33 -6.75
CA GLY A 411 2.35 -27.07 -7.62
C GLY A 411 2.79 -26.21 -8.78
N THR A 412 4.07 -26.30 -9.15
CA THR A 412 4.67 -25.61 -10.30
C THR A 412 5.45 -26.61 -11.13
N ALA A 413 5.23 -26.62 -12.44
CA ALA A 413 6.06 -27.34 -13.40
C ALA A 413 6.80 -26.34 -14.28
N THR A 414 8.12 -26.53 -14.43
CA THR A 414 9.00 -25.67 -15.20
C THR A 414 9.75 -26.50 -16.24
N ASN A 415 9.84 -25.96 -17.45
CA ASN A 415 10.62 -26.52 -18.55
C ASN A 415 11.53 -25.43 -19.12
N ASN A 416 12.85 -25.58 -18.95
CA ASN A 416 13.84 -24.71 -19.57
C ASN A 416 14.40 -25.40 -20.82
N MET A 417 14.12 -24.82 -21.98
CA MET A 417 14.66 -25.28 -23.26
C MET A 417 15.83 -24.39 -23.64
N SER A 418 17.03 -24.95 -23.77
CA SER A 418 18.22 -24.22 -24.21
C SER A 418 18.72 -24.75 -25.55
N ASN A 419 19.26 -23.87 -26.39
CA ASN A 419 20.00 -24.30 -27.57
C ASN A 419 21.37 -24.93 -27.24
N GLN A 420 21.81 -24.83 -25.98
CA GLN A 420 23.00 -25.49 -25.45
C GLN A 420 22.56 -26.57 -24.46
N ALA A 421 22.72 -27.84 -24.85
CA ALA A 421 22.13 -28.99 -24.16
C ALA A 421 22.40 -29.07 -22.63
N PRO A 422 23.58 -28.69 -22.09
CA PRO A 422 23.82 -28.72 -20.64
C PRO A 422 22.97 -27.78 -19.80
N PHE A 423 22.16 -26.94 -20.43
CA PHE A 423 21.27 -26.01 -19.74
C PHE A 423 19.78 -26.35 -19.93
N ASP A 424 19.45 -27.40 -20.69
CA ASP A 424 18.08 -27.89 -20.83
C ASP A 424 17.68 -28.71 -19.59
N TYR A 425 16.64 -28.30 -18.87
CA TYR A 425 16.19 -29.04 -17.69
C TYR A 425 14.67 -28.94 -17.48
N LYS A 426 14.14 -29.91 -16.73
CA LYS A 426 12.77 -29.92 -16.22
C LYS A 426 12.78 -30.01 -14.71
N LYS A 427 11.76 -29.42 -14.10
CA LYS A 427 11.64 -29.36 -12.65
C LYS A 427 10.19 -29.21 -12.22
N GLN A 428 9.83 -29.86 -11.14
CA GLN A 428 8.54 -29.74 -10.49
C GLN A 428 8.76 -29.36 -9.03
N VAL A 429 8.00 -28.38 -8.55
CA VAL A 429 8.04 -27.93 -7.16
C VAL A 429 6.63 -28.00 -6.58
N ILE A 430 6.49 -28.64 -5.43
CA ILE A 430 5.26 -28.65 -4.64
C ILE A 430 5.53 -27.92 -3.34
N LYS A 431 4.69 -26.96 -3.00
CA LYS A 431 4.85 -26.09 -1.83
C LYS A 431 3.56 -26.09 -1.01
N SER A 432 3.72 -26.25 0.31
CA SER A 432 2.67 -26.03 1.30
C SER A 432 3.03 -24.81 2.15
N SER A 433 2.14 -23.82 2.16
CA SER A 433 2.38 -22.52 2.76
C SER A 433 1.45 -22.25 3.92
N LEU A 434 2.01 -21.72 5.01
CA LEU A 434 1.26 -21.05 6.06
C LEU A 434 1.61 -19.56 6.02
N ILE A 435 0.61 -18.72 5.73
CA ILE A 435 0.77 -17.29 5.52
C ILE A 435 0.03 -16.54 6.63
N TYR A 436 0.75 -15.78 7.44
CA TYR A 436 0.20 -14.89 8.44
C TYR A 436 0.32 -13.43 7.99
N THR A 437 -0.78 -12.67 7.96
CA THR A 437 -0.79 -11.25 7.58
C THR A 437 -1.19 -10.37 8.75
N PHE A 438 -0.62 -9.16 8.83
CA PHE A 438 -0.91 -8.21 9.91
C PHE A 438 -0.93 -6.77 9.44
#